data_AF-A0A6J7KAZ4-F1
#
_entry.id   AF-A0A6J7KAZ4-F1
#
_cell.length_a   1.000
_cell.length_b   1.000
_cell.length_c   1.000
_cell.angle_alpha   90.00
_cell.angle_beta   90.00
_cell.angle_gamma   90.00
#
_symmetry.space_group_name_H-M   'P 1'
#
loop_
_entity.id
_entity.type
_entity.pdbx_description
1 polymer ?
#
loop_
_entity_poly.entity_id
_entity_poly.type
_entity_poly.pdbx_seq_one_letter_code
_entity_poly.pdbx_strand_id
1 'polypeptide(L)'
;MSRNTLIQDLRHTIDCMPLHTRVAMLQGVREDTIIVGAYTDGDGGVCPMLSAHRRGGRTTFIQFARTWDRFTKAPKGKSRPAKERELQILTRHLEASIEAESELITASEMGSAIAEHRALVERRQVEEQASAKRARRRERTAVAASPNRIPSWMRPMGSIEEYERAMEEVGRQKVRLGLVGDTAGPVDEQAVPAQERRGTFIAG
;
A
#
# COMPACT_ATOMS: atom_id res chain seq x y z
N MET A 1 -42.68 26.83 -18.00
CA MET A 1 -41.81 25.78 -17.43
C MET A 1 -42.13 24.45 -18.10
N SER A 2 -41.15 23.70 -18.59
CA SER A 2 -41.40 22.44 -19.32
C SER A 2 -41.63 21.26 -18.38
N ARG A 3 -42.34 20.23 -18.84
CA ARG A 3 -42.50 18.97 -18.09
C ARG A 3 -41.15 18.30 -17.81
N ASN A 4 -40.20 18.39 -18.74
CA ASN A 4 -38.85 17.84 -18.54
C ASN A 4 -38.08 18.62 -17.46
N THR A 5 -38.24 19.94 -17.37
CA THR A 5 -37.68 20.75 -16.28
C THR A 5 -38.20 20.26 -14.93
N LEU A 6 -39.52 20.08 -14.78
CA LEU A 6 -40.13 19.60 -13.52
C LEU A 6 -39.68 18.19 -13.12
N ILE A 7 -39.33 17.34 -14.07
CA ILE A 7 -38.78 16.00 -13.83
C ILE A 7 -37.33 16.09 -13.34
N GLN A 8 -36.49 16.93 -13.98
CA GLN A 8 -35.09 17.12 -13.56
C GLN A 8 -35.00 17.87 -12.22
N ASP A 9 -35.86 18.87 -11.97
CA ASP A 9 -36.03 19.52 -10.66
C ASP A 9 -36.27 18.45 -9.58
N LEU A 10 -37.23 17.54 -9.81
CA LEU A 10 -37.61 16.50 -8.86
C LEU A 10 -36.46 15.51 -8.63
N ARG A 11 -35.83 15.03 -9.71
CA ARG A 11 -34.66 14.15 -9.64
C ARG A 11 -33.54 14.80 -8.81
N HIS A 12 -33.11 16.01 -9.16
CA HIS A 12 -32.06 16.71 -8.43
C HIS A 12 -32.42 16.94 -6.95
N THR A 13 -33.69 17.25 -6.67
CA THR A 13 -34.18 17.39 -5.28
C THR A 13 -34.15 16.04 -4.53
N ILE A 14 -34.37 14.90 -5.20
CA ILE A 14 -34.21 13.56 -4.63
C ILE A 14 -32.73 13.23 -4.41
N ASP A 15 -31.86 13.57 -5.37
CA ASP A 15 -30.41 13.35 -5.33
C ASP A 15 -29.74 14.10 -4.16
N CYS A 16 -30.34 15.20 -3.67
CA CYS A 16 -29.91 15.92 -2.47
C CYS A 16 -30.45 15.38 -1.12
N MET A 17 -31.30 14.34 -1.09
CA MET A 17 -31.77 13.75 0.17
C MET A 17 -30.78 12.71 0.73
N PRO A 18 -30.66 12.52 2.06
CA PRO A 18 -29.84 11.44 2.62
C PRO A 18 -30.31 10.04 2.19
N LEU A 19 -29.38 9.11 1.97
CA LEU A 19 -29.66 7.71 1.57
C LEU A 19 -30.81 7.07 2.34
N HIS A 20 -30.73 7.08 3.67
CA HIS A 20 -31.73 6.48 4.56
C HIS A 20 -33.13 7.14 4.41
N THR A 21 -33.20 8.42 4.04
CA THR A 21 -34.46 9.09 3.69
C THR A 21 -34.98 8.58 2.34
N ARG A 22 -34.13 8.45 1.31
CA ARG A 22 -34.52 7.89 0.01
C ARG A 22 -35.07 6.47 0.16
N VAL A 23 -34.38 5.61 0.90
CA VAL A 23 -34.80 4.22 1.16
C VAL A 23 -36.13 4.17 1.92
N ALA A 24 -36.27 4.92 3.02
CA ALA A 24 -37.51 4.99 3.79
C ALA A 24 -38.69 5.56 2.97
N MET A 25 -38.41 6.51 2.06
CA MET A 25 -39.41 7.05 1.13
C MET A 25 -39.80 6.03 0.06
N LEU A 26 -38.85 5.29 -0.51
CA LEU A 26 -39.12 4.26 -1.51
C LEU A 26 -39.97 3.12 -0.94
N GLN A 27 -39.66 2.67 0.28
CA GLN A 27 -40.53 1.73 1.00
C GLN A 27 -41.91 2.33 1.24
N GLY A 28 -41.96 3.57 1.75
CA GLY A 28 -43.22 4.26 2.03
C GLY A 28 -44.14 4.45 0.81
N VAL A 29 -43.57 4.81 -0.34
CA VAL A 29 -44.29 4.99 -1.62
C VAL A 29 -44.85 3.66 -2.17
N ARG A 30 -44.33 2.51 -1.73
CA ARG A 30 -44.81 1.17 -2.10
C ARG A 30 -45.87 0.61 -1.13
N GLU A 31 -46.00 1.19 0.07
CA GLU A 31 -46.82 0.65 1.17
C GLU A 31 -47.98 1.57 1.58
N ASP A 32 -47.82 2.90 1.52
CA ASP A 32 -48.82 3.88 1.97
C ASP A 32 -49.64 4.45 0.80
N THR A 33 -50.87 4.89 1.07
CA THR A 33 -51.64 5.75 0.15
C THR A 33 -50.99 7.13 0.07
N ILE A 34 -50.26 7.40 -1.03
CA ILE A 34 -49.54 8.65 -1.22
C ILE A 34 -50.43 9.76 -1.78
N ILE A 35 -50.33 10.96 -1.20
CA ILE A 35 -51.02 12.19 -1.65
C ILE A 35 -50.08 13.31 -2.10
N VAL A 36 -50.68 14.36 -2.67
CA VAL A 36 -50.03 15.62 -3.06
C VAL A 36 -50.81 16.80 -2.47
N GLY A 37 -50.15 17.94 -2.22
CA GLY A 37 -50.78 19.20 -1.79
C GLY A 37 -51.10 19.35 -0.30
N ALA A 38 -50.90 18.29 0.50
CA ALA A 38 -51.06 18.31 1.95
C ALA A 38 -50.09 17.31 2.63
N TYR A 39 -49.93 17.43 3.95
CA TYR A 39 -49.13 16.50 4.76
C TYR A 39 -49.86 15.17 5.01
N THR A 40 -51.16 15.28 5.30
CA THR A 40 -52.16 14.22 5.41
C THR A 40 -53.46 14.71 4.76
N ASP A 41 -54.33 13.81 4.31
CA ASP A 41 -55.69 14.16 3.86
C ASP A 41 -56.75 14.08 4.97
N GLY A 42 -56.57 13.14 5.90
CA GLY A 42 -57.50 12.82 6.99
C GLY A 42 -58.09 11.41 6.89
N ASP A 43 -58.18 10.89 5.66
CA ASP A 43 -58.72 9.56 5.33
C ASP A 43 -57.65 8.45 5.38
N GLY A 44 -56.40 8.82 5.68
CA GLY A 44 -55.26 7.91 5.88
C GLY A 44 -54.10 8.14 4.90
N GLY A 45 -54.31 8.94 3.86
CA GLY A 45 -53.29 9.30 2.89
C GLY A 45 -52.25 10.27 3.44
N VAL A 46 -51.00 10.11 2.99
CA VAL A 46 -49.82 10.83 3.50
C VAL A 46 -48.92 11.32 2.39
N CYS A 47 -48.20 12.42 2.61
CA CYS A 47 -47.17 12.84 1.66
C CYS A 47 -45.94 11.90 1.74
N PRO A 48 -45.12 11.80 0.67
CA PRO A 48 -43.96 10.89 0.67
C PRO A 48 -42.96 11.18 1.80
N MET A 49 -42.85 12.44 2.25
CA MET A 49 -41.97 12.83 3.35
C MET A 49 -42.47 12.30 4.70
N LEU A 50 -43.78 12.40 4.99
CA LEU A 50 -44.36 11.80 6.21
C LEU A 50 -44.27 10.27 6.16
N SER A 51 -44.51 9.68 4.99
CA SER A 51 -44.36 8.25 4.75
C SER A 51 -42.94 7.74 5.04
N ALA A 52 -41.91 8.52 4.64
CA ALA A 52 -40.51 8.28 4.97
C ALA A 52 -40.22 8.49 6.48
N HIS A 53 -40.74 9.55 7.10
CA HIS A 53 -40.54 9.85 8.52
C HIS A 53 -41.07 8.73 9.43
N ARG A 54 -42.24 8.15 9.09
CA ARG A 54 -42.82 6.98 9.77
C ARG A 54 -41.89 5.76 9.73
N ARG A 55 -41.08 5.64 8.67
CA ARG A 55 -40.09 4.57 8.45
C ARG A 55 -38.65 4.99 8.84
N GLY A 56 -38.51 6.01 9.69
CA GLY A 56 -37.22 6.44 10.25
C GLY A 56 -36.42 7.41 9.38
N GLY A 57 -36.90 7.77 8.18
CA GLY A 57 -36.30 8.75 7.26
C GLY A 57 -36.41 10.20 7.74
N ARG A 58 -35.94 10.50 8.95
CA ARG A 58 -36.12 11.78 9.64
C ARG A 58 -35.26 12.89 9.03
N THR A 59 -35.85 13.72 8.17
CA THR A 59 -35.21 14.93 7.64
C THR A 59 -36.19 16.08 7.40
N THR A 60 -35.76 17.32 7.65
CA THR A 60 -36.55 18.55 7.46
C THR A 60 -36.45 19.09 6.03
N PHE A 61 -36.47 18.22 5.02
CA PHE A 61 -36.16 18.56 3.64
C PHE A 61 -37.35 19.17 2.86
N ILE A 62 -37.77 20.38 3.28
CA ILE A 62 -38.91 21.13 2.76
C ILE A 62 -38.86 21.32 1.23
N GLN A 63 -37.66 21.36 0.64
CA GLN A 63 -37.50 21.53 -0.81
C GLN A 63 -38.12 20.36 -1.60
N PHE A 64 -38.04 19.12 -1.10
CA PHE A 64 -38.70 17.98 -1.75
C PHE A 64 -40.22 18.17 -1.83
N ALA A 65 -40.88 18.57 -0.74
CA ALA A 65 -42.32 18.80 -0.73
C ALA A 65 -42.72 19.87 -1.77
N ARG A 66 -41.98 20.99 -1.81
CA ARG A 66 -42.18 22.07 -2.80
C ARG A 66 -42.00 21.60 -4.25
N THR A 67 -41.01 20.76 -4.52
CA THR A 67 -40.76 20.26 -5.88
C THR A 67 -41.77 19.16 -6.27
N TRP A 68 -42.15 18.28 -5.35
CA TRP A 68 -43.19 17.26 -5.53
C TRP A 68 -44.55 17.87 -5.88
N ASP A 69 -45.01 18.85 -5.11
CA ASP A 69 -46.28 19.55 -5.37
C ASP A 69 -46.24 20.35 -6.69
N ARG A 70 -45.07 20.90 -7.07
CA ARG A 70 -44.88 21.58 -8.36
C ARG A 70 -44.92 20.59 -9.54
N PHE A 71 -44.27 19.43 -9.41
CA PHE A 71 -44.24 18.37 -10.43
C PHE A 71 -45.63 17.77 -10.67
N THR A 72 -46.33 17.41 -9.59
CA THR A 72 -47.68 16.82 -9.63
C THR A 72 -48.80 17.85 -9.89
N LYS A 73 -48.47 19.15 -9.89
CA LYS A 73 -49.43 20.26 -9.97
C LYS A 73 -50.51 20.13 -8.89
N ALA A 74 -50.09 20.05 -7.63
CA ALA A 74 -50.97 19.96 -6.49
C ALA A 74 -52.02 21.10 -6.47
N PRO A 75 -53.28 20.81 -6.14
CA PRO A 75 -54.32 21.84 -6.07
C PRO A 75 -54.09 22.76 -4.86
N LYS A 76 -54.32 24.07 -5.03
CA LYS A 76 -54.15 25.04 -3.93
C LYS A 76 -55.13 24.74 -2.80
N GLY A 77 -54.62 24.52 -1.59
CA GLY A 77 -55.41 24.34 -0.38
C GLY A 77 -56.23 23.06 -0.31
N LYS A 78 -55.87 22.03 -1.10
CA LYS A 78 -56.52 20.71 -1.08
C LYS A 78 -55.50 19.59 -1.25
N SER A 79 -55.78 18.43 -0.69
CA SER A 79 -55.12 17.17 -1.04
C SER A 79 -55.70 16.56 -2.32
N ARG A 80 -54.98 15.61 -2.91
CA ARG A 80 -55.55 14.51 -3.71
C ARG A 80 -54.61 13.30 -3.65
N PRO A 81 -55.09 12.07 -3.91
CA PRO A 81 -54.23 10.94 -4.22
C PRO A 81 -53.25 11.28 -5.36
N ALA A 82 -52.00 10.82 -5.22
CA ALA A 82 -51.04 10.83 -6.31
C ALA A 82 -51.50 9.87 -7.42
N LYS A 83 -51.22 10.21 -8.68
CA LYS A 83 -51.57 9.35 -9.81
C LYS A 83 -50.51 8.27 -9.99
N GLU A 84 -50.90 7.12 -10.51
CA GLU A 84 -50.00 6.01 -10.83
C GLU A 84 -48.73 6.47 -11.58
N ARG A 85 -48.87 7.26 -12.65
CA ARG A 85 -47.72 7.81 -13.40
C ARG A 85 -46.84 8.79 -12.59
N GLU A 86 -47.38 9.44 -11.56
CA GLU A 86 -46.62 10.32 -10.66
C GLU A 86 -45.80 9.49 -9.66
N LEU A 87 -46.40 8.40 -9.14
CA LEU A 87 -45.73 7.43 -8.29
C LEU A 87 -44.63 6.68 -9.03
N GLN A 88 -44.91 6.12 -10.21
CA GLN A 88 -43.90 5.44 -11.05
C GLN A 88 -42.66 6.31 -11.34
N ILE A 89 -42.83 7.63 -11.46
CA ILE A 89 -41.71 8.57 -11.68
C ILE A 89 -40.94 8.81 -10.38
N LEU A 90 -41.65 8.98 -9.25
CA LEU A 90 -41.02 9.11 -7.93
C LEU A 90 -40.22 7.84 -7.56
N THR A 91 -40.84 6.66 -7.71
CA THR A 91 -40.24 5.35 -7.47
C THR A 91 -38.96 5.16 -8.29
N ARG A 92 -39.00 5.37 -9.61
CA ARG A 92 -37.82 5.23 -10.48
C ARG A 92 -36.70 6.22 -10.19
N HIS A 93 -37.03 7.44 -9.75
CA HIS A 93 -36.00 8.40 -9.33
C HIS A 93 -35.41 8.07 -7.97
N LEU A 94 -36.19 7.52 -7.03
CA LEU A 94 -35.66 7.02 -5.77
C LEU A 94 -34.75 5.80 -5.99
N GLU A 95 -35.20 4.84 -6.80
CA GLU A 95 -34.44 3.63 -7.18
C GLU A 95 -33.07 3.99 -7.79
N ALA A 96 -33.06 4.76 -8.88
CA ALA A 96 -31.81 5.15 -9.56
C ALA A 96 -30.89 6.04 -8.69
N SER A 97 -31.43 6.80 -7.74
CA SER A 97 -30.66 7.64 -6.82
C SER A 97 -30.04 6.84 -5.66
N ILE A 98 -30.72 5.78 -5.21
CA ILE A 98 -30.20 4.80 -4.23
C ILE A 98 -29.14 3.89 -4.87
N GLU A 99 -29.39 3.43 -6.10
CA GLU A 99 -28.48 2.58 -6.89
C GLU A 99 -27.14 3.31 -7.12
N ALA A 100 -27.18 4.54 -7.65
CA ALA A 100 -25.98 5.33 -7.91
C ALA A 100 -25.16 5.66 -6.64
N GLU A 101 -25.81 5.87 -5.48
CA GLU A 101 -25.08 6.08 -4.22
C GLU A 101 -24.47 4.77 -3.68
N SER A 102 -25.17 3.65 -3.88
CA SER A 102 -24.68 2.32 -3.49
C SER A 102 -23.46 1.91 -4.32
N GLU A 103 -23.47 2.17 -5.63
CA GLU A 103 -22.30 2.01 -6.52
C GLU A 103 -21.09 2.84 -6.04
N LEU A 104 -21.31 4.11 -5.65
CA LEU A 104 -20.26 4.98 -5.15
C LEU A 104 -19.67 4.49 -3.82
N ILE A 105 -20.50 3.98 -2.90
CA ILE A 105 -20.05 3.38 -1.64
C ILE A 105 -19.21 2.13 -1.94
N THR A 106 -19.72 1.19 -2.73
CA THR A 106 -19.01 -0.06 -3.08
C THR A 106 -17.68 0.23 -3.81
N ALA A 107 -17.65 1.22 -4.70
CA ALA A 107 -16.41 1.63 -5.39
C ALA A 107 -15.38 2.23 -4.42
N SER A 108 -15.83 3.00 -3.42
CA SER A 108 -14.98 3.56 -2.37
C SER A 108 -14.39 2.47 -1.46
N GLU A 109 -15.23 1.53 -1.01
CA GLU A 109 -14.82 0.38 -0.19
C GLU A 109 -13.80 -0.52 -0.92
N MET A 110 -14.06 -0.82 -2.20
CA MET A 110 -13.13 -1.57 -3.05
C MET A 110 -11.81 -0.80 -3.25
N GLY A 111 -11.86 0.52 -3.44
CA GLY A 111 -10.67 1.38 -3.51
C GLY A 111 -9.82 1.32 -2.24
N SER A 112 -10.48 1.34 -1.07
CA SER A 112 -9.83 1.20 0.24
C SER A 112 -9.14 -0.16 0.39
N ALA A 113 -9.83 -1.26 0.06
CA ALA A 113 -9.27 -2.61 0.11
C ALA A 113 -8.06 -2.80 -0.84
N ILE A 114 -8.09 -2.19 -2.03
CA ILE A 114 -6.95 -2.19 -2.96
C ILE A 114 -5.75 -1.42 -2.38
N ALA A 115 -5.99 -0.30 -1.69
CA ALA A 115 -4.93 0.48 -1.04
C ALA A 115 -4.30 -0.29 0.14
N GLU A 116 -5.11 -0.92 1.00
CA GLU A 116 -4.62 -1.76 2.09
C GLU A 116 -3.80 -2.96 1.56
N HIS A 117 -4.30 -3.65 0.52
CA HIS A 117 -3.59 -4.78 -0.08
C HIS A 117 -2.22 -4.37 -0.62
N ARG A 118 -2.12 -3.23 -1.31
CA ARG A 118 -0.83 -2.68 -1.78
C ARG A 118 0.13 -2.41 -0.62
N ALA A 119 -0.35 -1.74 0.42
CA ALA A 119 0.44 -1.46 1.62
C ALA A 119 0.88 -2.75 2.38
N LEU A 120 0.13 -3.85 2.28
CA LEU A 120 0.54 -5.17 2.81
C LEU A 120 1.61 -5.85 1.93
N VAL A 121 1.47 -5.78 0.61
CA VAL A 121 2.46 -6.33 -0.34
C VAL A 121 3.79 -5.57 -0.24
N GLU A 122 3.77 -4.25 -0.18
CA GLU A 122 4.96 -3.41 -0.03
C GLU A 122 5.71 -3.72 1.29
N ARG A 123 4.98 -3.83 2.42
CA ARG A 123 5.57 -4.23 3.71
C ARG A 123 6.26 -5.59 3.62
N ARG A 124 5.60 -6.61 3.02
CA ARG A 124 6.20 -7.94 2.83
C ARG A 124 7.48 -7.86 1.98
N GLN A 125 7.47 -7.14 0.87
CA GLN A 125 8.66 -7.01 0.01
C GLN A 125 9.84 -6.34 0.75
N VAL A 126 9.57 -5.33 1.58
CA VAL A 126 10.60 -4.68 2.41
C VAL A 126 11.17 -5.65 3.46
N GLU A 127 10.33 -6.45 4.11
CA GLU A 127 10.73 -7.47 5.08
C GLU A 127 11.53 -8.62 4.44
N GLU A 128 11.13 -9.08 3.26
CA GLU A 128 11.84 -10.09 2.47
C GLU A 128 13.21 -9.57 2.01
N GLN A 129 13.29 -8.34 1.48
CA GLN A 129 14.55 -7.70 1.10
C GLN A 129 15.49 -7.50 2.30
N ALA A 130 14.96 -7.05 3.44
CA ALA A 130 15.72 -6.89 4.68
C ALA A 130 16.25 -8.25 5.19
N SER A 131 15.44 -9.31 5.08
CA SER A 131 15.80 -10.67 5.48
C SER A 131 16.86 -11.27 4.56
N ALA A 132 16.72 -11.12 3.24
CA ALA A 132 17.73 -11.52 2.25
C ALA A 132 19.07 -10.78 2.45
N LYS A 133 19.02 -9.47 2.75
CA LYS A 133 20.22 -8.66 3.07
C LYS A 133 20.89 -9.13 4.37
N ARG A 134 20.11 -9.52 5.39
CA ARG A 134 20.62 -10.13 6.63
C ARG A 134 21.25 -11.52 6.38
N ALA A 135 20.63 -12.35 5.55
CA ALA A 135 21.16 -13.67 5.17
C ALA A 135 22.50 -13.56 4.44
N ARG A 136 22.58 -12.75 3.37
CA ARG A 136 23.83 -12.50 2.63
C ARG A 136 24.95 -11.91 3.52
N ARG A 137 24.60 -11.11 4.54
CA ARG A 137 25.59 -10.63 5.53
C ARG A 137 26.12 -11.78 6.39
N ARG A 138 25.24 -12.63 6.93
CA ARG A 138 25.62 -13.82 7.73
C ARG A 138 26.52 -14.77 6.94
N GLU A 139 26.16 -15.04 5.69
CA GLU A 139 26.92 -15.87 4.76
C GLU A 139 28.34 -15.33 4.54
N ARG A 140 28.48 -14.03 4.20
CA ARG A 140 29.81 -13.40 4.03
C ARG A 140 30.65 -13.46 5.32
N THR A 141 30.04 -13.31 6.50
CA THR A 141 30.77 -13.49 7.77
C THR A 141 31.14 -14.94 8.05
N ALA A 142 30.31 -15.92 7.69
CA ALA A 142 30.62 -17.34 7.86
C ALA A 142 31.76 -17.80 6.93
N VAL A 143 31.79 -17.33 5.68
CA VAL A 143 32.89 -17.56 4.74
C VAL A 143 34.19 -16.91 5.22
N ALA A 144 34.12 -15.74 5.86
CA ALA A 144 35.28 -15.07 6.46
C ALA A 144 35.79 -15.78 7.74
N ALA A 145 34.89 -16.34 8.54
CA ALA A 145 35.18 -17.06 9.78
C ALA A 145 35.42 -18.57 9.60
N SER A 146 35.58 -19.04 8.35
CA SER A 146 35.83 -20.46 8.08
C SER A 146 37.19 -20.90 8.66
N PRO A 147 37.24 -21.90 9.55
CA PRO A 147 38.45 -22.25 10.29
C PRO A 147 39.55 -22.87 9.42
N ASN A 148 39.24 -23.28 8.18
CA ASN A 148 40.20 -23.84 7.24
C ASN A 148 40.73 -22.80 6.22
N ARG A 149 40.61 -21.49 6.53
CA ARG A 149 40.99 -20.39 5.64
C ARG A 149 42.31 -19.76 6.07
N ILE A 150 43.40 -20.27 5.51
CA ILE A 150 44.77 -19.71 5.70
C ILE A 150 44.75 -18.20 5.40
N PRO A 151 45.27 -17.33 6.29
CA PRO A 151 45.37 -15.89 6.04
C PRO A 151 46.16 -15.57 4.76
N SER A 152 45.82 -14.49 4.06
CA SER A 152 46.46 -14.14 2.78
C SER A 152 47.96 -13.86 2.88
N TRP A 153 48.45 -13.44 4.06
CA TRP A 153 49.88 -13.25 4.34
C TRP A 153 50.62 -14.56 4.68
N MET A 154 49.88 -15.64 4.92
CA MET A 154 50.38 -16.95 5.38
C MET A 154 50.14 -18.06 4.32
N ARG A 155 49.65 -17.67 3.14
CA ARG A 155 49.31 -18.58 2.04
C ARG A 155 50.61 -19.11 1.41
N PRO A 156 50.84 -20.43 1.34
CA PRO A 156 51.99 -20.97 0.64
C PRO A 156 51.98 -20.55 -0.84
N MET A 157 53.13 -20.11 -1.35
CA MET A 157 53.33 -19.82 -2.78
C MET A 157 53.28 -21.16 -3.54
N GLY A 158 52.54 -21.19 -4.65
CA GLY A 158 52.23 -22.43 -5.38
C GLY A 158 53.36 -22.94 -6.26
N SER A 159 54.30 -22.08 -6.65
CA SER A 159 55.49 -22.45 -7.43
C SER A 159 56.70 -21.57 -7.08
N ILE A 160 57.88 -22.01 -7.52
CA ILE A 160 59.13 -21.26 -7.39
C ILE A 160 59.06 -19.94 -8.18
N GLU A 161 58.51 -19.96 -9.39
CA GLU A 161 58.29 -18.76 -10.23
C GLU A 161 57.43 -17.69 -9.53
N GLU A 162 56.44 -18.12 -8.73
CA GLU A 162 55.56 -17.22 -7.98
C GLU A 162 56.33 -16.56 -6.83
N TYR A 163 57.20 -17.31 -6.15
CA TYR A 163 58.10 -16.82 -5.11
C TYR A 163 59.15 -15.84 -5.67
N GLU A 164 59.79 -16.17 -6.79
CA GLU A 164 60.78 -15.32 -7.45
C GLU A 164 60.17 -13.97 -7.84
N ARG A 165 59.00 -13.98 -8.49
CA ARG A 165 58.27 -12.76 -8.88
C ARG A 165 57.85 -11.90 -7.68
N ALA A 166 57.52 -12.51 -6.55
CA ALA A 166 57.24 -11.78 -5.30
C ALA A 166 58.51 -11.16 -4.70
N MET A 167 59.65 -11.86 -4.75
CA MET A 167 60.95 -11.34 -4.29
C MET A 167 61.43 -10.18 -5.17
N GLU A 168 61.20 -10.20 -6.49
CA GLU A 168 61.44 -9.06 -7.38
C GLU A 168 60.59 -7.84 -7.02
N GLU A 169 59.31 -8.02 -6.68
CA GLU A 169 58.42 -6.92 -6.28
C GLU A 169 58.88 -6.32 -4.93
N VAL A 170 59.30 -7.15 -3.97
CA VAL A 170 59.91 -6.69 -2.71
C VAL A 170 61.23 -5.97 -2.96
N GLY A 171 62.07 -6.43 -3.90
CA GLY A 171 63.29 -5.73 -4.32
C GLY A 171 62.99 -4.34 -4.89
N ARG A 172 62.03 -4.26 -5.83
CA ARG A 172 61.56 -2.99 -6.42
C ARG A 172 60.93 -2.05 -5.37
N GLN A 173 60.27 -2.58 -4.34
CA GLN A 173 59.76 -1.80 -3.20
C GLN A 173 60.88 -1.30 -2.27
N LYS A 174 61.89 -2.12 -1.95
CA LYS A 174 63.05 -1.68 -1.15
C LYS A 174 63.81 -0.53 -1.82
N VAL A 175 64.03 -0.61 -3.13
CA VAL A 175 64.61 0.49 -3.92
C VAL A 175 63.72 1.74 -3.87
N ARG A 176 62.40 1.60 -4.08
CA ARG A 176 61.43 2.71 -3.98
C ARG A 176 61.41 3.39 -2.60
N LEU A 177 61.70 2.64 -1.54
CA LEU A 177 61.71 3.12 -0.15
C LEU A 177 63.10 3.54 0.36
N GLY A 178 64.14 3.53 -0.49
CA GLY A 178 65.51 3.89 -0.08
C GLY A 178 66.16 2.91 0.89
N LEU A 179 65.64 1.68 1.02
CA LEU A 179 66.09 0.66 1.98
C LEU A 179 67.22 -0.24 1.44
N VAL A 180 68.07 0.32 0.57
CA VAL A 180 69.27 -0.34 0.04
C VAL A 180 70.45 0.60 0.24
N GLY A 181 71.31 0.29 1.20
CA GLY A 181 72.55 1.02 1.49
C GLY A 181 73.58 0.03 2.03
N ASP A 182 74.85 0.26 1.72
CA ASP A 182 75.91 -0.74 1.89
C ASP A 182 76.22 -1.07 3.36
N THR A 183 76.22 -2.38 3.67
CA THR A 183 76.73 -2.94 4.93
C THR A 183 77.75 -4.05 4.70
N ALA A 184 78.55 -3.92 3.63
CA ALA A 184 79.76 -4.70 3.41
C ALA A 184 80.97 -3.96 4.03
N GLY A 185 81.07 -3.99 5.36
CA GLY A 185 82.31 -3.61 6.05
C GLY A 185 83.43 -4.63 5.78
N PRO A 186 84.72 -4.21 5.76
CA PRO A 186 85.82 -5.13 5.50
C PRO A 186 85.95 -6.16 6.62
N VAL A 187 86.21 -7.41 6.26
CA VAL A 187 86.52 -8.49 7.20
C VAL A 187 88.04 -8.72 7.17
N ASP A 188 88.67 -8.68 8.35
CA ASP A 188 90.12 -8.72 8.51
C ASP A 188 90.65 -10.17 8.49
N GLU A 189 91.68 -10.46 7.68
CA GLU A 189 92.24 -11.82 7.56
C GLU A 189 93.38 -12.06 8.58
N GLN A 190 93.03 -12.47 9.81
CA GLN A 190 93.96 -13.22 10.69
C GLN A 190 93.31 -13.81 11.96
N ALA A 191 93.19 -15.15 12.02
CA ALA A 191 93.44 -15.99 13.21
C ALA A 191 93.11 -17.49 12.96
N VAL A 192 94.04 -18.39 13.29
CA VAL A 192 93.88 -19.87 13.31
C VAL A 192 94.58 -20.38 14.59
N PRO A 193 93.89 -21.08 15.51
CA PRO A 193 93.82 -22.56 15.54
C PRO A 193 92.40 -23.10 15.82
N ALA A 194 91.95 -24.31 15.44
CA ALA A 194 92.51 -25.67 15.32
C ALA A 194 92.31 -26.58 16.55
N GLN A 195 91.84 -27.83 16.31
CA GLN A 195 91.67 -28.97 17.25
C GLN A 195 90.53 -28.83 18.31
N GLU A 196 89.82 -29.89 18.79
CA GLU A 196 89.98 -31.34 18.60
C GLU A 196 88.75 -32.26 18.90
N ARG A 197 88.78 -33.49 18.32
CA ARG A 197 88.25 -34.81 18.78
C ARG A 197 86.79 -35.02 19.26
N ARG A 198 86.05 -35.84 18.49
CA ARG A 198 85.46 -37.20 18.80
C ARG A 198 84.65 -37.65 17.56
N GLY A 199 84.53 -38.91 17.12
CA GLY A 199 84.90 -40.23 17.68
C GLY A 199 83.68 -40.94 18.30
N THR A 200 83.26 -42.17 17.93
CA THR A 200 83.75 -43.15 16.92
C THR A 200 82.69 -44.27 16.71
N PHE A 201 82.76 -45.05 15.61
CA PHE A 201 82.07 -46.36 15.39
C PHE A 201 80.52 -46.35 15.36
N ILE A 202 79.77 -47.37 14.93
CA ILE A 202 80.01 -48.68 14.24
C ILE A 202 79.10 -48.63 12.96
N ALA A 203 79.25 -49.35 11.83
CA ALA A 203 79.90 -50.61 11.47
C ALA A 203 80.40 -50.56 9.99
N GLY A 204 80.87 -51.64 9.33
CA GLY A 204 81.01 -53.05 9.73
C GLY A 204 81.72 -53.87 8.64
#